data_AF-A0A150KJU1-F1
#
_entry.id   AF-A0A150KJU1-F1
#
_cell.length_a   1.000
_cell.length_b   1.000
_cell.length_c   1.000
_cell.angle_alpha   90.00
_cell.angle_beta   90.00
_cell.angle_gamma   90.00
#
_symmetry.space_group_name_H-M   'P 1'
#
loop_
_entity.id
_entity.type
_entity.pdbx_description
1 polymer ?
#
loop_
_entity_poly.entity_id
_entity_poly.type
_entity_poly.pdbx_seq_one_letter_code
_entity_poly.pdbx_strand_id
1 'polypeptide(L)' 'MFECVVDAAQFATLKIELTNIIDENQDSLRFYQLGNNYKNKVEHIGIKKSIDLEAPLIF' A
#
# COMPACT_ATOMS: atom_id res chain seq x y z
N MET A 1 -0.10 -5.22 6.82
CA MET A 1 -0.43 -3.92 6.19
C MET A 1 0.72 -3.60 5.25
N PHE A 2 0.43 -3.33 3.98
CA PHE A 2 1.42 -2.94 2.99
C PHE A 2 1.06 -1.54 2.47
N GLU A 3 2.07 -0.71 2.25
CA GLU A 3 1.93 0.58 1.57
C GLU A 3 2.56 0.42 0.18
N CYS A 4 1.81 0.76 -0.87
CA CYS A 4 2.24 0.61 -2.26
C CYS A 4 2.09 1.95 -2.98
N VAL A 5 3.20 2.47 -3.52
CA VAL A 5 3.19 3.62 -4.42
C VAL A 5 3.18 3.07 -5.85
N VAL A 6 2.01 3.08 -6.48
CA VAL A 6 1.78 2.48 -7.81
C VAL A 6 0.89 3.38 -8.65
N ASP A 7 1.05 3.32 -9.97
CA ASP A 7 0.13 3.98 -10.90
C ASP A 7 -1.19 3.19 -11.05
N ALA A 8 -2.14 3.74 -11.83
CA ALA A 8 -3.47 3.14 -12.00
C ALA A 8 -3.43 1.76 -12.69
N ALA A 9 -2.52 1.55 -13.65
CA ALA A 9 -2.41 0.29 -14.39
C ALA A 9 -1.78 -0.79 -13.50
N GLN A 10 -0.73 -0.42 -12.77
CA GLN A 10 -0.09 -1.28 -11.77
C GLN A 10 -1.06 -1.64 -10.65
N PHE A 11 -1.84 -0.69 -10.14
CA PHE A 11 -2.85 -0.96 -9.12
C PHE A 11 -3.92 -1.94 -9.60
N ALA A 12 -4.40 -1.79 -10.84
CA ALA A 12 -5.36 -2.72 -11.43
C ALA A 12 -4.81 -4.15 -11.50
N THR A 13 -3.56 -4.29 -11.92
CA THR A 13 -2.86 -5.59 -11.99
C THR A 13 -2.69 -6.19 -10.60
N LEU A 14 -2.17 -5.42 -9.65
CA LEU A 14 -1.96 -5.83 -8.26
C LEU A 14 -3.27 -6.31 -7.61
N LYS A 15 -4.37 -5.59 -7.84
CA LYS A 15 -5.67 -5.96 -7.28
C LYS A 15 -6.14 -7.31 -7.80
N ILE A 16 -5.99 -7.58 -9.10
CA ILE A 16 -6.36 -8.87 -9.71
C ILE A 16 -5.51 -9.99 -9.11
N GLU A 17 -4.18 -9.80 -9.07
CA GLU A 17 -3.26 -10.82 -8.56
C GLU A 17 -3.55 -11.15 -7.09
N LEU A 18 -3.71 -10.14 -6.23
CA LEU A 18 -3.99 -10.36 -4.82
C LEU A 18 -5.34 -11.05 -4.59
N THR A 19 -6.39 -10.65 -5.32
CA THR A 19 -7.70 -11.31 -5.23
C THR A 19 -7.64 -12.78 -5.65
N ASN A 20 -6.79 -13.13 -6.62
CA ASN A 20 -6.63 -14.52 -7.06
C ASN A 20 -5.83 -15.41 -6.08
N ILE A 21 -5.10 -14.82 -5.13
CA ILE A 21 -4.23 -15.55 -4.20
C ILE A 21 -4.94 -15.88 -2.88
N ILE A 22 -5.95 -15.10 -2.47
CA ILE A 22 -6.63 -15.27 -1.19
C ILE A 22 -7.73 -16.34 -1.23
N ASP A 23 -8.08 -16.91 -0.07
CA ASP A 23 -9.36 -17.62 0.11
C ASP A 23 -10.39 -16.67 0.69
N GLU A 24 -11.39 -16.27 -0.10
CA GLU A 24 -12.41 -15.29 0.33
C GLU A 24 -13.26 -15.73 1.53
N ASN A 25 -13.24 -17.01 1.92
CA ASN A 25 -13.97 -17.48 3.11
C ASN A 25 -13.17 -17.34 4.41
N GLN A 26 -11.85 -17.17 4.31
CA GLN A 26 -10.93 -17.15 5.45
C GLN A 26 -10.16 -15.84 5.53
N ASP A 27 -9.89 -15.24 4.38
CA ASP A 27 -9.07 -14.04 4.21
C ASP A 27 -9.90 -12.83 3.81
N SER A 28 -9.32 -11.64 3.97
CA SER A 28 -9.91 -10.41 3.46
C SER A 28 -8.85 -9.44 2.99
N LEU A 29 -9.16 -8.70 1.93
CA LEU A 29 -8.34 -7.62 1.41
C LEU A 29 -9.09 -6.29 1.55
N ARG A 30 -8.38 -5.24 1.96
CA ARG A 30 -8.89 -3.87 1.99
C ARG A 30 -7.91 -2.97 1.25
N PHE A 31 -8.40 -2.26 0.24
CA PHE A 31 -7.61 -1.34 -0.56
C PHE A 31 -7.97 0.11 -0.20
N TYR A 32 -6.98 0.88 0.24
CA TYR A 32 -7.12 2.30 0.55
C TYR A 32 -6.34 3.13 -0.45
N GLN A 33 -7.04 3.79 -1.38
CA GLN A 33 -6.42 4.69 -2.35
C GLN A 33 -6.33 6.10 -1.74
N LEU A 34 -5.16 6.43 -1.19
CA LEU A 34 -4.95 7.70 -0.49
C LEU A 34 -4.67 8.88 -1.44
N GLY A 35 -4.32 8.59 -2.69
CA GLY A 35 -3.98 9.56 -3.74
C GLY A 35 -2.61 10.22 -3.55
N ASN A 36 -2.24 11.12 -4.46
CA ASN A 36 -0.89 11.68 -4.54
C ASN A 36 -0.44 12.43 -3.27
N ASN A 37 -1.37 13.01 -2.50
CA ASN A 37 -1.08 13.71 -1.25
C ASN A 37 -1.34 12.84 -0.01
N TYR A 38 -0.94 11.57 -0.05
CA TYR A 38 -1.20 10.62 1.04
C TYR A 38 -0.44 10.93 2.33
N LYS A 39 0.74 11.57 2.24
CA LYS A 39 1.63 11.82 3.39
C LYS A 39 0.94 12.60 4.53
N ASN A 40 -0.02 13.47 4.21
CA ASN A 40 -0.80 14.23 5.18
C ASN A 40 -2.05 13.48 5.72
N LYS A 41 -2.33 12.30 5.19
CA LYS A 41 -3.51 11.47 5.54
C LYS A 41 -3.12 10.25 6.38
N VAL A 42 -1.83 10.07 6.68
CA VAL A 42 -1.29 8.96 7.45
C VAL A 42 -0.54 9.52 8.65
N GLU A 43 -0.99 9.14 9.86
CA GLU A 43 -0.29 9.43 11.11
C GLU A 43 0.22 8.12 11.71
N HIS A 44 1.49 8.09 12.10
CA HIS A 44 2.09 6.93 12.74
C HIS A 44 2.48 7.29 14.18
N ILE A 45 1.99 6.50 15.14
CA ILE A 45 2.33 6.59 16.56
C ILE A 45 3.03 5.29 16.98
N GLY A 46 4.29 5.36 17.44
CA GLY A 46 5.03 4.20 17.94
C GLY A 46 6.55 4.24 17.69
N ILE A 47 7.22 3.14 18.05
CA ILE A 47 8.69 3.05 18.09
C ILE A 47 9.35 2.79 16.73
N LYS A 48 8.64 2.22 15.76
CA LYS A 48 9.20 1.96 14.43
C LYS A 48 8.94 3.20 13.58
N LYS A 49 9.93 3.73 12.88
CA LYS A 49 9.64 4.78 11.88
C LYS A 49 8.97 4.13 10.67
N SER A 50 8.01 4.83 10.06
CA SER A 50 7.54 4.41 8.74
C SER A 50 8.68 4.54 7.74
N ILE A 51 8.79 3.61 6.80
CA ILE A 51 9.79 3.67 5.74
C ILE A 51 9.25 4.65 4.69
N ASP A 52 10.01 5.68 4.35
CA ASP A 52 9.64 6.57 3.23
C ASP A 52 9.92 5.82 1.92
N LEU A 53 8.87 5.25 1.35
CA LEU A 53 8.93 4.46 0.12
C LEU A 53 9.36 5.26 -1.10
N GLU A 54 9.28 6.59 -1.05
CA GLU A 54 9.70 7.48 -2.13
C GLU A 54 11.09 8.08 -1.89
N ALA A 55 11.67 7.89 -0.71
CA ALA A 55 13.00 8.40 -0.43
C ALA A 55 14.06 7.64 -1.25
N PRO A 56 15.12 8.33 -1.73
CA PRO A 56 16.22 7.68 -2.40
C PRO A 56 16.87 6.66 -1.46
N LEU A 57 17.14 5.46 -1.99
CA LEU A 57 17.74 4.36 -1.22
C LEU A 57 19.22 4.62 -0.87
N ILE A 58 19.91 5.48 -1.63
CA ILE A 58 21.32 5.86 -1.46
C ILE A 58 21.49 7.32 -1.93
N PHE A 59 22.30 8.11 -1.21
CA PHE A 59 22.75 9.46 -1.60
C PHE A 59 24.16 9.45 -2.18
#